data_AF-A0A2H0YNY1-F1
#
_entry.id   AF-A0A2H0YNY1-F1
#
_cell.length_a   1.000
_cell.length_b   1.000
_cell.length_c   1.000
_cell.angle_alpha   90.00
_cell.angle_beta   90.00
_cell.angle_gamma   90.00
#
_symmetry.space_group_name_H-M   'P 1'
#
loop_
_entity.id
_entity.type
_entity.pdbx_description
1 polymer ?
#
loop_
_entity_poly.entity_id
_entity_poly.type
_entity_poly.pdbx_seq_one_letter_code
_entity_poly.pdbx_strand_id
1 'polypeptide(L)' 'MKTKELKQKSKDELQKLLQNLREKLRQLRFNLASGKVKNIREIRQIKKDIARILTMLCQKNN' A
#
# COMPACT_ATOMS: atom_id res chain seq x y z
N MET A 1 6.28 4.74 -2.62
CA MET A 1 6.33 5.91 -1.70
C MET A 1 7.71 6.13 -1.09
N LYS A 2 8.12 7.39 -0.80
CA LYS A 2 9.32 7.73 -0.03
C LYS A 2 9.01 7.52 1.47
N THR A 3 9.81 6.69 2.13
CA THR A 3 9.68 6.31 3.55
C THR A 3 9.70 7.50 4.52
N LYS A 4 10.23 8.66 4.11
CA LYS A 4 10.30 9.87 4.95
C LYS A 4 8.92 10.51 5.20
N GLU A 5 8.03 10.53 4.21
CA GLU A 5 6.68 11.09 4.38
C GLU A 5 5.80 10.19 5.26
N LEU A 6 6.00 8.88 5.18
CA LEU A 6 5.29 7.90 6.02
C LEU A 6 5.74 7.96 7.49
N LYS A 7 6.95 8.46 7.79
CA LYS A 7 7.42 8.68 9.17
C LYS A 7 6.73 9.87 9.85
N GLN A 8 6.41 10.92 9.11
CA GLN A 8 5.75 12.11 9.66
C GLN A 8 4.26 11.90 9.92
N LYS A 9 3.63 10.95 9.23
CA LYS A 9 2.20 10.65 9.38
C LYS A 9 1.88 9.95 10.70
N SER A 10 0.70 10.25 11.24
CA SER A 10 0.21 9.65 12.49
C SER A 10 -0.20 8.18 12.27
N LYS A 11 -0.31 7.38 13.35
CA LYS A 11 -0.69 5.95 13.25
C LYS A 11 -2.03 5.79 12.52
N ASP A 12 -2.99 6.68 12.78
CA ASP A 12 -4.31 6.69 12.12
C ASP A 12 -4.21 6.99 10.61
N GLU A 13 -3.36 7.92 10.21
CA GLU A 13 -3.18 8.22 8.79
C GLU A 13 -2.52 7.06 8.04
N LEU A 14 -1.59 6.36 8.69
CA LEU A 14 -0.98 5.14 8.14
C LEU A 14 -2.00 4.02 7.96
N GLN A 15 -2.92 3.85 8.92
CA GLN A 15 -4.02 2.89 8.80
C GLN A 15 -5.00 3.27 7.68
N LYS A 16 -5.37 4.55 7.55
CA LYS A 16 -6.20 5.04 6.44
C LYS A 16 -5.53 4.80 5.08
N LEU A 17 -4.22 5.07 4.98
CA LEU A 17 -3.43 4.78 3.77
C LEU A 17 -3.37 3.28 3.47
N LEU A 18 -3.24 2.44 4.48
CA LEU A 18 -3.25 0.98 4.35
C LEU A 18 -4.58 0.49 3.78
N GLN A 19 -5.71 1.02 4.26
CA GLN A 19 -7.04 0.71 3.73
C GLN A 19 -7.16 1.11 2.26
N ASN A 20 -6.80 2.35 1.92
CA ASN A 20 -6.83 2.84 0.54
C ASN A 20 -5.97 1.99 -0.40
N LEU A 21 -4.77 1.59 0.01
CA LEU A 21 -3.89 0.73 -0.78
C LEU A 21 -4.45 -0.69 -0.94
N ARG A 22 -5.13 -1.23 0.08
CA ARG A 22 -5.82 -2.52 0.00
C ARG A 22 -7.00 -2.48 -0.98
N GLU A 23 -7.78 -1.40 -0.99
CA GLU A 23 -8.84 -1.22 -1.98
C GLU A 23 -8.30 -1.11 -3.40
N LYS A 24 -7.26 -0.28 -3.62
CA LYS A 24 -6.55 -0.19 -4.90
C LYS A 24 -6.03 -1.54 -5.37
N LEU A 25 -5.46 -2.34 -4.45
CA LEU A 25 -4.99 -3.69 -4.77
C LEU A 25 -6.14 -4.62 -5.16
N ARG A 26 -7.32 -4.46 -4.54
CA ARG A 26 -8.53 -5.21 -4.88
C ARG A 26 -9.00 -4.85 -6.29
N GLN A 27 -9.14 -3.56 -6.60
CA GLN A 27 -9.49 -3.07 -7.94
C GLN A 27 -8.49 -3.56 -9.00
N LEU A 28 -7.19 -3.51 -8.72
CA LEU A 28 -6.17 -4.03 -9.63
C LEU A 28 -6.25 -5.54 -9.82
N ARG A 29 -6.60 -6.32 -8.79
CA ARG A 29 -6.86 -7.76 -8.94
C ARG A 29 -8.11 -8.04 -9.78
N PHE A 30 -9.17 -7.24 -9.64
CA PHE A 30 -10.34 -7.33 -10.51
C PHE A 30 -10.00 -7.00 -11.96
N ASN A 31 -9.25 -5.93 -12.19
CA ASN A 31 -8.75 -5.58 -13.53
C ASN A 31 -7.86 -6.69 -14.10
N LEU A 32 -7.05 -7.35 -13.25
CA LEU A 32 -6.20 -8.50 -13.62
C LEU A 32 -7.02 -9.71 -14.05
N ALA A 33 -8.05 -10.04 -13.28
CA ALA A 33 -8.98 -11.10 -13.62
C ALA A 33 -9.75 -10.80 -14.92
N SER A 34 -10.04 -9.53 -15.21
CA SER A 34 -10.68 -9.09 -16.46
C SER A 34 -9.74 -9.15 -17.68
N GLY A 35 -8.46 -9.55 -17.52
CA GLY A 35 -7.53 -9.77 -18.64
C GLY A 35 -7.00 -8.49 -19.30
N LYS A 36 -7.33 -7.30 -18.78
CA LYS A 36 -6.93 -5.98 -19.31
C LYS A 36 -5.76 -5.34 -18.58
N VAL A 37 -4.97 -6.09 -17.82
CA VAL A 37 -3.89 -5.48 -17.03
C VAL A 37 -2.66 -5.22 -17.89
N LYS A 38 -2.51 -3.94 -18.24
CA LYS A 38 -1.28 -3.39 -18.81
C LYS A 38 -0.16 -3.26 -17.76
N ASN A 39 -0.50 -3.13 -16.47
CA ASN A 39 0.45 -2.70 -15.43
C ASN A 39 0.55 -3.68 -14.23
N ILE A 40 1.12 -4.87 -14.45
CA ILE A 40 1.50 -5.81 -13.37
C ILE A 40 2.50 -5.16 -12.38
N ARG A 41 3.28 -4.19 -12.87
CA ARG A 41 4.29 -3.45 -12.10
C ARG A 41 3.68 -2.64 -10.95
N GLU A 42 2.48 -2.06 -11.15
CA GLU A 42 1.76 -1.32 -10.11
C GLU A 42 1.32 -2.21 -8.95
N ILE A 43 0.89 -3.44 -9.22
CA ILE A 43 0.52 -4.41 -8.18
C ILE A 43 1.73 -4.69 -7.28
N ARG A 44 2.91 -4.88 -7.87
CA ARG A 44 4.15 -5.07 -7.11
C ARG A 44 4.54 -3.83 -6.30
N GLN A 45 4.37 -2.63 -6.85
CA GLN A 45 4.62 -1.38 -6.11
C GLN A 45 3.68 -1.22 -4.92
N ILE A 46 2.37 -1.44 -5.11
CA ILE A 46 1.38 -1.32 -4.04
C ILE A 46 1.64 -2.35 -2.93
N LYS A 47 2.00 -3.60 -3.28
CA LYS A 47 2.42 -4.60 -2.28
C LYS A 47 3.63 -4.12 -1.46
N LYS A 48 4.64 -3.54 -2.12
CA LYS A 48 5.82 -2.99 -1.43
C LYS A 48 5.47 -1.80 -0.53
N ASP A 49 4.57 -0.92 -0.97
CA ASP A 49 4.14 0.23 -0.17
C ASP A 49 3.31 -0.22 1.05
N ILE A 50 2.44 -1.23 0.91
CA ILE A 50 1.73 -1.87 2.05
C ILE A 50 2.73 -2.44 3.05
N ALA A 51 3.73 -3.20 2.58
CA ALA A 51 4.76 -3.77 3.46
C ALA A 51 5.52 -2.69 4.23
N ARG A 52 5.93 -1.61 3.56
CA ARG A 52 6.61 -0.47 4.20
C ARG A 52 5.77 0.20 5.28
N ILE A 53 4.46 0.36 5.06
CA ILE A 53 3.54 0.92 6.06
C ILE A 53 3.45 0.01 7.29
N LEU A 54 3.30 -1.30 7.08
CA LEU A 54 3.26 -2.27 8.18
C LEU A 54 4.57 -2.29 8.98
N THR A 55 5.72 -2.26 8.31
CA THR A 55 7.02 -2.16 8.98
C THR A 55 7.13 -0.88 9.82
N MET A 56 6.63 0.24 9.31
CA MET A 56 6.65 1.52 10.02
C MET A 56 5.74 1.53 11.24
N LEU A 57 4.55 0.93 11.13
CA LEU A 57 3.63 0.74 12.26
C LEU A 57 4.27 -0.11 13.35
N CYS A 58 4.97 -1.18 12.96
CA CYS A 58 5.68 -2.06 13.88
C CYS A 58 6.85 -1.32 14.57
N GLN A 59 7.66 -0.55 13.83
CA GLN A 59 8.73 0.28 14.40
C GLN A 59 8.23 1.38 15.35
N LYS A 60 6.98 1.83 15.23
CA LYS A 60 6.38 2.84 16.12
C LYS A 60 5.64 2.22 17.31
N ASN A 61 5.61 0.89 17.42
CA ASN A 61 4.98 0.15 18.50
C ASN A 61 6.02 -0.56 19.40
N ASN A 62 7.29 -0.46 19.06
CA ASN A 62 8.45 -1.00 19.78
C ASN A 62 9.34 0.17 20.22
#